data_AF-A0A5S9MB21-F1
#
_entry.id   AF-A0A5S9MB21-F1
#
_cell.length_a   1.000
_cell.length_b   1.000
_cell.length_c   1.000
_cell.angle_alpha   90.00
_cell.angle_beta   90.00
_cell.angle_gamma   90.00
#
_symmetry.space_group_name_H-M   'P 1'
#
loop_
_entity.id
_entity.type
_entity.pdbx_description
1 polymer ?
#
loop_
_entity_poly.entity_id
_entity_poly.type
_entity_poly.pdbx_seq_one_letter_code
_entity_poly.pdbx_strand_id
1 'polypeptide(L)'
;MYTPDHDATGEAVIRALYRKKKRRPSCPVTYRMAITKNREEVLGHADIVIDITDVADIKLNALRAHRTQTEGMLRELEQKLKNKEPVVQKWFDEEIFWTYHWND
;
A
#
# COMPACT_ATOMS: atom_id res chain seq x y z
N MET A 1 4.93 -12.03 3.99
CA MET A 1 3.98 -12.91 3.29
C MET A 1 4.39 -12.88 1.85
N TYR A 2 4.69 -14.03 1.25
CA TYR A 2 5.05 -14.14 -0.16
C TYR A 2 3.81 -14.54 -0.93
N THR A 3 3.46 -13.77 -1.95
CA THR A 3 2.27 -13.96 -2.77
C THR A 3 2.72 -13.84 -4.23
N PRO A 4 2.86 -14.97 -4.96
CA PRO A 4 3.49 -14.99 -6.29
C PRO A 4 2.87 -14.03 -7.30
N ASP A 5 1.56 -13.84 -7.21
CA ASP A 5 0.76 -12.93 -8.01
C ASP A 5 1.06 -11.46 -7.74
N HIS A 6 1.31 -11.07 -6.49
CA HIS A 6 1.72 -9.69 -6.16
C HIS A 6 3.14 -9.39 -6.67
N ASP A 7 4.07 -10.34 -6.55
CA ASP A 7 5.45 -10.16 -7.04
C ASP A 7 5.47 -10.08 -8.57
N ALA A 8 4.74 -10.97 -9.25
CA ALA A 8 4.58 -10.95 -10.69
C ALA A 8 3.94 -9.64 -11.17
N THR A 9 2.92 -9.15 -10.45
CA THR A 9 2.26 -7.87 -10.77
C THR A 9 3.23 -6.70 -10.60
N GLY A 10 3.94 -6.64 -9.48
CA GLY A 10 4.95 -5.60 -9.22
C GLY A 10 6.03 -5.57 -10.29
N GLU A 11 6.58 -6.73 -10.65
CA GLU A 11 7.58 -6.84 -11.70
C GLU A 11 7.04 -6.42 -13.07
N ALA A 12 5.84 -6.87 -13.44
CA ALA A 12 5.21 -6.54 -14.72
C ALA A 12 4.98 -5.02 -14.88
N VAL A 13 4.53 -4.35 -13.81
CA VAL A 13 4.31 -2.89 -13.79
C VAL A 13 5.64 -2.15 -13.98
N ILE A 14 6.70 -2.51 -13.26
CA ILE A 14 8.01 -1.87 -13.40
C ILE A 14 8.58 -2.08 -14.81
N ARG A 15 8.47 -3.29 -15.37
CA ARG A 15 8.88 -3.56 -16.78
C ARG A 15 8.10 -2.73 -17.78
N ALA A 16 6.80 -2.48 -17.56
CA ALA A 16 5.99 -1.62 -18.42
C ALA A 16 6.44 -0.15 -18.33
N LEU A 17 6.66 0.36 -17.11
CA LEU A 17 7.13 1.72 -16.88
C LEU A 17 8.54 1.95 -17.44
N TYR A 18 9.45 0.97 -17.33
CA TYR A 18 10.78 1.05 -17.93
C TYR A 18 10.73 1.21 -19.45
N ARG A 19 9.89 0.42 -20.12
CA ARG A 19 9.64 0.56 -21.58
C ARG A 19 9.06 1.93 -21.93
N LYS A 20 8.22 2.50 -21.06
CA LYS A 20 7.68 3.85 -21.23
C LYS A 20 8.76 4.93 -21.04
N LYS A 21 9.59 4.84 -20.00
CA LYS A 21 10.72 5.75 -19.72
C LYS A 21 11.68 5.83 -20.93
N LYS A 22 11.99 4.69 -21.56
CA LYS A 22 12.82 4.66 -22.79
C LYS A 22 12.22 5.39 -23.99
N ARG A 23 10.89 5.50 -24.06
CA ARG A 23 10.19 6.06 -25.22
C ARG A 23 9.73 7.50 -25.01
N ARG A 24 9.62 7.96 -23.76
CA ARG A 24 9.11 9.29 -23.42
C ARG A 24 9.87 9.89 -22.22
N PRO A 25 10.30 11.17 -22.28
CA PRO A 25 11.00 11.83 -21.19
C PRO A 25 10.21 11.89 -19.88
N SER A 26 8.88 12.01 -19.96
CA SER A 26 8.00 12.13 -18.80
C SER A 26 7.54 10.73 -18.32
N CYS A 27 8.40 10.03 -17.59
CA CYS A 27 7.96 8.86 -16.83
C CYS A 27 7.28 9.32 -15.53
N PRO A 28 6.08 8.82 -15.18
CA PRO A 28 5.44 9.18 -13.93
C PRO A 28 6.27 8.77 -12.70
N VAL A 29 6.15 9.56 -11.64
CA VAL A 29 6.57 9.14 -10.29
C VAL A 29 5.82 7.85 -9.96
N THR A 30 6.55 6.88 -9.43
CA THR A 30 6.03 5.53 -9.18
C THR A 30 6.18 5.23 -7.71
N TYR A 31 5.05 5.12 -7.01
CA TYR A 31 4.99 4.70 -5.61
C TYR A 31 4.84 3.19 -5.50
N ARG A 32 5.42 2.62 -4.45
CA ARG A 32 5.35 1.19 -4.13
C ARG A 32 4.95 1.00 -2.68
N MET A 33 4.17 -0.04 -2.42
CA MET A 33 3.84 -0.47 -1.08
C MET A 33 4.64 -1.73 -0.74
N ALA A 34 5.53 -1.63 0.25
CA ALA A 34 6.25 -2.79 0.76
C ALA A 34 5.37 -3.53 1.78
N ILE A 35 5.13 -4.82 1.58
CA ILE A 35 4.23 -5.63 2.44
C ILE A 35 4.99 -6.54 3.43
N THR A 36 6.32 -6.66 3.31
CA THR A 36 7.14 -7.48 4.20
C THR A 36 7.33 -6.84 5.58
N LYS A 37 7.47 -7.68 6.61
CA LYS A 37 7.60 -7.20 8.01
C LYS A 37 8.88 -6.39 8.23
N ASN A 38 9.97 -6.79 7.59
CA ASN A 38 11.30 -6.16 7.67
C ASN A 38 11.54 -5.08 6.60
N ARG A 39 10.48 -4.56 5.97
CA ARG A 39 10.61 -3.57 4.87
C ARG A 39 11.43 -2.35 5.25
N GLU A 40 11.28 -1.82 6.46
CA GLU A 40 12.03 -0.64 6.89
C GLU A 40 13.52 -0.94 7.11
N GLU A 41 13.85 -2.14 7.58
CA GLU A 41 15.24 -2.58 7.73
C GLU A 41 15.94 -2.72 6.36
N VAL A 42 15.20 -3.15 5.35
CA VAL A 42 15.73 -3.42 4.00
C VAL A 42 15.71 -2.17 3.10
N LEU A 43 14.67 -1.35 3.20
CA LEU A 43 14.40 -0.23 2.29
C LEU A 43 14.56 1.14 2.95
N GLY A 44 14.70 1.21 4.27
CA GLY A 44 14.54 2.43 5.04
C GLY A 44 13.06 2.81 5.25
N HIS A 45 12.82 3.93 5.91
CA HIS A 45 11.46 4.46 6.12
C HIS A 45 10.79 4.84 4.79
N ALA A 46 9.47 4.74 4.76
CA ALA A 46 8.66 5.24 3.65
C ALA A 46 8.88 6.76 3.49
N ASP A 47 9.06 7.22 2.25
CA ASP A 47 9.24 8.64 1.93
C ASP A 47 7.90 9.35 1.64
N ILE A 48 6.81 8.59 1.49
CA ILE A 48 5.46 9.10 1.24
C ILE A 48 4.53 8.62 2.34
N VAL A 49 3.83 9.55 2.98
CA VAL A 49 2.76 9.30 3.94
C VAL A 49 1.56 10.14 3.54
N ILE A 50 0.42 9.50 3.33
CA ILE A 50 -0.84 10.16 2.97
C ILE A 50 -1.83 9.93 4.12
N ASP A 51 -2.22 11.02 4.78
CA ASP A 51 -3.35 11.02 5.71
C ASP A 51 -4.65 10.95 4.91
N ILE A 52 -5.41 9.88 5.14
CA ILE A 52 -6.69 9.59 4.50
C ILE A 52 -7.85 9.69 5.48
N THR A 53 -7.68 10.28 6.67
CA THR A 53 -8.71 10.37 7.72
C THR A 53 -10.05 10.87 7.16
N ASP A 54 -10.02 11.90 6.31
CA ASP A 54 -11.22 12.51 5.70
C ASP A 54 -12.01 11.57 4.77
N VAL A 55 -11.38 10.47 4.31
CA VAL A 55 -11.97 9.48 3.39
C VAL A 55 -11.84 8.04 3.91
N ALA A 56 -11.48 7.86 5.19
CA ALA A 56 -11.22 6.55 5.79
C ALA A 56 -12.49 5.68 5.84
N ASP A 57 -13.67 6.30 5.87
CA ASP A 57 -14.95 5.63 5.77
C ASP A 57 -15.16 4.95 4.40
N ILE A 58 -14.68 5.56 3.32
CA ILE A 58 -14.70 4.98 1.96
C ILE A 58 -13.85 3.70 1.94
N LYS A 59 -12.65 3.72 2.54
CA LYS A 59 -11.79 2.53 2.70
C LYS A 59 -12.49 1.43 3.48
N LEU A 60 -13.13 1.77 4.60
CA LEU A 60 -13.85 0.80 5.42
C LEU A 60 -15.03 0.17 4.66
N ASN A 61 -15.78 0.98 3.92
CA ASN A 61 -16.90 0.52 3.10
C ASN A 61 -16.45 -0.34 1.92
N ALA A 62 -15.31 -0.03 1.29
CA ALA A 62 -14.71 -0.87 0.26
C ALA A 62 -14.31 -2.25 0.81
N LEU A 63 -13.72 -2.31 2.02
CA LEU A 63 -13.39 -3.56 2.68
C LEU A 63 -14.66 -4.38 3.00
N ARG A 64 -15.73 -3.73 3.48
CA ARG A 64 -17.04 -4.37 3.73
C ARG A 64 -17.65 -4.97 2.47
N ALA A 65 -17.56 -4.27 1.35
CA ALA A 65 -18.10 -4.74 0.07
C ALA A 65 -17.41 -6.03 -0.42
N HIS A 66 -16.15 -6.24 -0.08
CA HIS A 66 -15.36 -7.43 -0.42
C HIS A 66 -15.36 -8.48 0.70
N ARG A 67 -16.53 -8.71 1.31
CA ARG A 67 -16.69 -9.52 2.52
C ARG A 67 -16.05 -10.91 2.43
N THR A 68 -16.19 -11.61 1.30
CA THR A 68 -15.68 -12.99 1.18
C THR A 68 -14.15 -13.07 1.28
N GLN A 69 -13.46 -11.95 1.03
CA GLN A 69 -12.00 -11.83 1.16
C GLN A 69 -11.58 -11.19 2.49
N THR A 70 -12.42 -10.34 3.10
CA THR A 70 -12.02 -9.48 4.22
C THR A 70 -12.66 -9.85 5.56
N GLU A 71 -13.70 -10.69 5.60
CA GLU A 71 -14.54 -10.89 6.80
C GLU A 71 -13.75 -11.26 8.06
N GLY A 72 -12.70 -12.08 7.92
CA GLY A 72 -11.85 -12.49 9.05
C GLY A 72 -11.08 -11.33 9.67
N MET A 73 -10.52 -10.45 8.85
CA MET A 73 -9.77 -9.26 9.31
C MET A 73 -10.72 -8.13 9.75
N LEU A 74 -11.84 -7.98 9.04
CA LEU A 74 -12.73 -6.83 9.20
C LEU A 74 -13.30 -6.73 10.62
N ARG A 75 -13.70 -7.86 11.21
CA ARG A 75 -14.26 -7.88 12.58
C ARG A 75 -13.27 -7.36 13.62
N GLU A 76 -12.01 -7.80 13.52
CA GLU A 76 -10.95 -7.37 14.43
C GLU A 76 -10.63 -5.89 14.22
N LEU A 77 -10.52 -5.46 12.96
CA LEU A 77 -10.26 -4.07 12.59
C LEU A 77 -11.35 -3.13 13.11
N GLU A 78 -12.62 -3.43 12.88
CA GLU A 78 -13.75 -2.60 13.33
C GLU A 78 -13.79 -2.47 14.85
N GLN A 79 -13.51 -3.55 15.58
CA GLN A 79 -13.46 -3.51 17.04
C GLN A 79 -12.32 -2.62 17.55
N LYS A 80 -11.13 -2.74 16.95
CA LYS A 80 -9.95 -1.94 17.31
C LYS A 80 -10.14 -0.46 16.98
N LEU A 81 -10.76 -0.14 15.84
CA LEU A 81 -11.13 1.23 15.46
C LEU A 81 -12.17 1.80 16.42
N LYS A 82 -13.20 1.03 16.78
CA LYS A 82 -14.22 1.44 17.78
C LYS A 82 -13.62 1.74 19.15
N ASN A 83 -12.60 0.96 19.54
CA ASN A 83 -11.86 1.15 20.78
C ASN A 83 -10.84 2.30 20.72
N LYS A 84 -10.68 2.96 19.56
CA LYS A 84 -9.69 4.02 19.32
C LYS A 84 -8.28 3.59 19.66
N GLU A 85 -7.90 2.36 19.30
CA GLU A 85 -6.54 1.86 19.51
C GLU A 85 -5.55 2.68 18.66
N PRO A 86 -4.64 3.48 19.27
CA PRO A 86 -3.90 4.50 18.54
C PRO A 86 -3.04 3.96 17.38
N VAL A 87 -2.45 2.79 17.57
CA VAL A 87 -1.61 2.13 16.54
C VAL A 87 -2.44 1.70 15.34
N VAL A 88 -3.63 1.16 15.58
CA VAL A 88 -4.53 0.64 14.53
C VAL A 88 -5.19 1.79 13.80
N GLN A 89 -5.60 2.82 14.55
CA GLN A 89 -6.16 4.03 13.98
C GLN A 89 -5.14 4.70 13.06
N LYS A 90 -3.91 4.92 13.53
CA LYS A 90 -2.85 5.50 12.70
C LYS A 90 -2.58 4.66 11.45
N TRP A 91 -2.47 3.33 11.58
CA TRP A 91 -2.28 2.45 10.43
C TRP A 91 -3.46 2.48 9.43
N PHE A 92 -4.67 2.66 9.93
CA PHE A 92 -5.86 2.70 9.09
C PHE A 92 -5.99 4.04 8.35
N ASP A 93 -5.69 5.13 9.05
CA ASP A 93 -5.83 6.51 8.59
C ASP A 93 -4.62 6.99 7.76
N GLU A 94 -3.46 6.31 7.82
CA GLU A 94 -2.30 6.63 7.00
C GLU A 94 -2.03 5.56 5.93
N GLU A 95 -1.78 6.01 4.69
CA GLU A 95 -1.23 5.16 3.63
C GLU A 95 0.24 5.53 3.37
N ILE A 96 1.13 4.53 3.48
CA ILE A 96 2.57 4.72 3.35
C ILE A 96 3.12 4.07 2.07
N PHE A 97 4.05 4.76 1.42
CA PHE A 97 4.67 4.29 0.18
C PHE A 97 6.16 4.64 0.09
N TRP A 98 6.87 3.86 -0.72
CA TRP A 98 8.24 4.10 -1.12
C TRP A 98 8.29 4.55 -2.58
N THR A 99 9.02 5.61 -2.89
CA THR A 99 9.30 6.00 -4.28
C THR A 99 10.19 4.94 -4.95
N TYR A 100 9.85 4.58 -6.19
CA TYR A 100 10.71 3.78 -7.04
C TYR A 100 11.76 4.67 -7.70
N HIS A 101 13.01 4.46 -7.31
CA HIS A 101 14.16 5.09 -7.95
C HIS A 101 14.67 4.20 -9.09
N TRP A 102 14.77 4.78 -10.28
CA TRP A 102 15.40 4.12 -11.40
C TRP A 102 16.92 4.14 -11.17
N ASN A 103 17.54 2.97 -11.14
CA ASN A 103 18.99 2.88 -11.28
C ASN A 103 19.27 3.10 -12.77
N ASP A 104 19.75 4.28 -13.11
CA ASP A 104 20.24 4.58 -14.46
C ASP A 104 21.64 3.97 -14.67
#